data_AF-M1ISC4-F1
#
_entry.id   AF-M1ISC4-F1
#
_cell.length_a   1.000
_cell.length_b   1.000
_cell.length_c   1.000
_cell.angle_alpha   90.00
_cell.angle_beta   90.00
_cell.angle_gamma   90.00
#
_symmetry.space_group_name_H-M   'P 1'
#
loop_
_entity.id
_entity.type
_entity.pdbx_description
1 polymer ?
#
loop_
_entity_poly.entity_id
_entity_poly.type
_entity_poly.pdbx_seq_one_letter_code
_entity_poly.pdbx_strand_id
1 'polypeptide(L)'
;MLPQILIVILSLIEGLDPYKGLLFSYYFYSFKKVKESFVVPLLSTLSYYSLGILVVFFTFSSLQSSNSTKVIVIFLVIIHILMKMFLGKLLHYTGSMRVSVYNLVKSTFLNSILQMNVILLIILAIIVNTLFVFLPVGVFIVREVTYFIVLKKNNVLVLLTKFNFDYIYSVTLLILALAVLLQS
;
A
#
# COMPACT_ATOMS: atom_id res chain seq x y z
N MET A 1 17.02 13.55 0.83
CA MET A 1 17.44 12.27 1.48
C MET A 1 16.33 11.70 2.36
N LEU A 2 15.86 12.42 3.38
CA LEU A 2 14.79 11.95 4.26
C LEU A 2 13.53 11.44 3.52
N PRO A 3 13.02 12.14 2.49
CA PRO A 3 11.83 11.66 1.77
C PRO A 3 12.02 10.35 1.00
N GLN A 4 13.22 10.12 0.45
CA GLN A 4 13.55 8.88 -0.26
C GLN A 4 13.63 7.71 0.72
N ILE A 5 14.19 7.94 1.91
CA ILE A 5 14.22 6.94 3.00
C ILE A 5 12.80 6.56 3.41
N LEU A 6 11.90 7.55 3.52
CA LEU A 6 10.49 7.31 3.84
C LEU A 6 9.78 6.44 2.79
N ILE A 7 10.08 6.62 1.49
CA ILE A 7 9.54 5.73 0.43
C ILE A 7 10.02 4.29 0.63
N VAL A 8 11.30 4.08 0.95
CA VAL A 8 11.86 2.74 1.19
C VAL A 8 11.19 2.09 2.40
N ILE A 9 11.07 2.83 3.51
CA ILE A 9 10.41 2.34 4.73
C ILE A 9 8.93 1.99 4.46
N LEU A 10 8.20 2.88 3.79
CA LEU A 10 6.80 2.62 3.42
C LEU A 10 6.68 1.41 2.48
N SER A 11 7.60 1.28 1.52
CA SER A 11 7.62 0.13 0.61
C SER A 11 7.83 -1.19 1.34
N LEU A 12 8.69 -1.18 2.37
CA LEU A 12 8.89 -2.33 3.24
C LEU A 12 7.63 -2.66 4.05
N ILE A 13 7.01 -1.66 4.68
CA ILE A 13 5.81 -1.86 5.51
C ILE A 13 4.65 -2.39 4.66
N GLU A 14 4.34 -1.73 3.55
CA GLU A 14 3.25 -2.10 2.63
C GLU A 14 3.51 -3.42 1.88
N GLY A 15 4.79 -3.76 1.68
CA GLY A 15 5.20 -4.98 1.00
C GLY A 15 5.29 -6.21 1.91
N LEU A 16 5.63 -6.02 3.19
CA LEU A 16 5.72 -7.09 4.19
C LEU A 16 4.37 -7.45 4.81
N ASP A 17 3.38 -6.55 4.73
CA ASP A 17 2.05 -6.77 5.28
C ASP A 17 1.39 -8.01 4.62
N PRO A 18 1.20 -9.11 5.38
CA PRO A 18 0.70 -10.36 4.83
C PRO A 18 -0.72 -10.21 4.27
N TYR A 19 -1.49 -9.28 4.83
CA TYR A 19 -2.88 -9.06 4.50
C TYR A 19 -3.05 -8.36 3.14
N LYS A 20 -2.06 -7.58 2.68
CA LYS A 20 -2.17 -6.78 1.46
C LYS A 20 -1.81 -7.47 0.14
N GLY A 21 -1.61 -8.79 0.14
CA GLY A 21 -1.36 -9.54 -1.11
C GLY A 21 -0.66 -10.87 -0.92
N LEU A 22 0.25 -10.96 0.06
CA LEU A 22 1.09 -12.12 0.33
C LEU A 22 0.27 -13.40 0.62
N LEU A 23 -0.80 -13.28 1.42
CA LEU A 23 -1.70 -14.41 1.70
C LEU A 23 -2.36 -14.96 0.43
N PHE A 24 -2.67 -14.10 -0.54
CA PHE A 24 -3.25 -14.55 -1.81
C PHE A 24 -2.23 -15.31 -2.65
N SER A 25 -1.00 -14.83 -2.77
CA SER A 25 0.06 -15.58 -3.47
C SER A 25 0.27 -16.96 -2.85
N TYR A 26 0.29 -17.03 -1.51
CA TYR A 26 0.39 -18.30 -0.80
C TYR A 26 -0.84 -19.20 -1.04
N TYR A 27 -2.04 -18.63 -1.06
CA TYR A 27 -3.27 -19.34 -1.40
C TYR A 27 -3.20 -19.95 -2.80
N PHE A 28 -2.88 -19.19 -3.84
CA PHE A 28 -2.81 -19.74 -5.20
C PHE A 28 -1.78 -20.86 -5.31
N TYR A 29 -0.63 -20.71 -4.64
CA TYR A 29 0.40 -21.74 -4.60
C TYR A 29 -0.09 -23.04 -3.94
N SER A 30 -0.76 -22.96 -2.77
CA SER A 30 -1.24 -24.14 -2.05
C SER A 30 -2.30 -24.93 -2.83
N PHE A 31 -3.04 -24.27 -3.72
CA PHE A 31 -3.98 -24.89 -4.66
C PHE A 31 -3.35 -25.25 -6.03
N LYS A 32 -2.02 -25.38 -6.11
CA LYS A 32 -1.24 -25.77 -7.32
C LYS A 32 -1.36 -24.80 -8.50
N LYS A 33 -1.79 -23.57 -8.27
CA LYS A 33 -1.88 -22.48 -9.27
C LYS A 33 -0.61 -21.64 -9.25
N VAL A 34 0.50 -22.25 -9.66
CA VAL A 34 1.87 -21.68 -9.53
C VAL A 34 2.04 -20.43 -10.38
N LYS A 35 1.45 -20.37 -11.58
CA LYS A 35 1.58 -19.19 -12.44
C LYS A 35 0.88 -17.99 -11.81
N GLU A 36 -0.32 -18.20 -11.30
CA GLU A 36 -1.13 -17.18 -10.66
C GLU A 36 -0.46 -16.66 -9.38
N SER A 37 0.19 -17.52 -8.60
CA SER A 37 0.82 -17.09 -7.35
C SER A 37 1.96 -16.07 -7.52
N PHE A 38 2.67 -16.09 -8.66
CA PHE A 38 3.67 -15.08 -9.03
C PHE A 38 3.08 -13.85 -9.73
N VAL A 39 1.89 -13.95 -10.31
CA VAL A 39 1.23 -12.81 -10.97
C VAL A 39 0.46 -11.95 -9.94
N VAL A 40 0.00 -12.55 -8.85
CA VAL A 40 -0.80 -11.89 -7.82
C VAL A 40 -0.11 -10.68 -7.16
N PRO A 41 1.18 -10.71 -6.78
CA PRO A 41 1.85 -9.54 -6.20
C PRO A 41 1.83 -8.34 -7.15
N LEU A 42 2.07 -8.57 -8.44
CA LEU A 42 2.01 -7.52 -9.45
C LEU A 42 0.60 -6.95 -9.59
N LEU A 43 -0.40 -7.81 -9.81
CA LEU A 43 -1.78 -7.38 -10.02
C LEU A 43 -2.37 -6.67 -8.80
N SER A 44 -2.12 -7.20 -7.60
CA SER A 44 -2.59 -6.57 -6.36
C SER A 44 -1.92 -5.22 -6.10
N THR A 45 -0.65 -5.06 -6.44
CA THR A 45 0.06 -3.78 -6.28
C THR A 45 -0.47 -2.75 -7.28
N LEU A 46 -0.59 -3.13 -8.55
CA LEU A 46 -1.12 -2.25 -9.59
C LEU A 46 -2.56 -1.83 -9.29
N SER A 47 -3.44 -2.78 -8.97
CA SER A 47 -4.84 -2.46 -8.65
C SER A 47 -4.93 -1.53 -7.43
N TYR A 48 -4.14 -1.79 -6.39
CA TYR A 48 -4.19 -1.02 -5.15
C TYR A 48 -3.73 0.43 -5.32
N TYR A 49 -2.70 0.68 -6.14
CA TYR A 49 -2.15 2.03 -6.32
C TYR A 49 -2.64 2.76 -7.58
N SER A 50 -3.27 2.07 -8.53
CA SER A 50 -3.71 2.62 -9.82
C SER A 50 -4.47 3.94 -9.72
N LEU A 51 -5.48 4.02 -8.85
CA LEU A 51 -6.33 5.20 -8.73
C LEU A 51 -5.54 6.40 -8.19
N GLY A 52 -4.66 6.19 -7.21
CA GLY A 52 -3.82 7.28 -6.69
C GLY A 52 -2.78 7.74 -7.70
N ILE A 53 -2.19 6.84 -8.48
CA ILE A 53 -1.27 7.21 -9.59
C ILE A 53 -2.01 8.10 -10.59
N LEU A 54 -3.23 7.71 -11.00
CA LEU A 54 -4.06 8.49 -11.92
C LEU A 54 -4.40 9.87 -11.34
N VAL A 55 -4.91 9.92 -10.10
CA VAL A 55 -5.27 11.19 -9.44
C VAL A 55 -4.08 12.13 -9.35
N VAL A 56 -2.93 11.63 -8.89
CA VAL A 56 -1.71 12.44 -8.81
C VAL A 56 -1.30 12.93 -10.19
N PHE A 57 -1.32 12.07 -11.22
CA PHE A 57 -0.94 12.47 -12.57
C PHE A 57 -1.81 13.61 -13.12
N PHE A 58 -3.12 13.58 -12.88
CA PHE A 58 -4.04 14.65 -13.30
C PHE A 58 -3.94 15.93 -12.48
N THR A 59 -3.53 15.85 -11.22
CA THR A 59 -3.52 17.00 -10.28
C THR A 59 -2.12 17.51 -9.95
N PHE A 60 -1.07 16.90 -10.50
CA PHE A 60 0.33 17.12 -10.15
C PHE A 60 0.73 18.60 -10.20
N SER A 61 0.36 19.30 -11.28
CA SER A 61 0.68 20.72 -11.48
C SER A 61 -0.03 21.65 -10.49
N SER A 62 -1.17 21.23 -9.93
CA SER A 62 -1.97 22.03 -8.96
C SER A 62 -1.64 21.72 -7.50
N LEU A 63 -0.96 20.60 -7.21
CA LEU A 63 -0.66 20.16 -5.85
C LEU A 63 0.52 20.91 -5.22
N GLN A 64 1.39 21.49 -6.04
CA GLN A 64 2.52 22.26 -5.57
C GLN A 64 2.12 23.72 -5.31
N SER A 65 2.63 24.30 -4.22
CA SER A 65 2.83 25.75 -4.00
C SER A 65 1.90 26.57 -3.10
N SER A 66 1.04 25.99 -2.23
CA SER A 66 0.36 26.82 -1.20
C SER A 66 0.33 26.23 0.21
N ASN A 67 0.35 27.10 1.22
CA ASN A 67 0.13 26.67 2.61
C ASN A 67 -1.27 26.07 2.82
N SER A 68 -2.25 26.49 2.01
CA SER A 68 -3.60 25.91 2.06
C SER A 68 -3.64 24.45 1.62
N THR A 69 -2.87 24.04 0.59
CA THR A 69 -2.80 22.63 0.19
C THR A 69 -2.14 21.78 1.27
N LYS A 70 -1.09 22.27 1.94
CA LYS A 70 -0.44 21.57 3.07
C LYS A 70 -1.44 21.26 4.19
N VAL A 71 -2.27 22.23 4.59
CA VAL A 71 -3.29 22.04 5.64
C VAL A 71 -4.36 21.03 5.23
N ILE A 72 -4.87 21.13 4.00
CA ILE A 72 -5.87 20.18 3.47
C ILE A 72 -5.31 18.75 3.47
N VAL A 73 -4.05 18.58 3.06
CA VAL A 73 -3.39 17.27 2.99
C VAL A 73 -3.25 16.65 4.38
N ILE A 74 -2.89 17.43 5.40
CA ILE A 74 -2.81 16.94 6.78
C ILE A 74 -4.17 16.46 7.27
N PHE A 75 -5.22 17.23 7.02
CA PHE A 75 -6.58 16.82 7.37
C PHE A 75 -6.98 15.51 6.68
N LEU A 76 -6.65 15.37 5.40
CA LEU A 76 -6.83 14.12 4.65
C LEU A 76 -6.02 12.97 5.24
N VAL A 77 -4.77 13.20 5.69
CA VAL A 77 -3.96 12.16 6.36
C VAL A 77 -4.63 11.67 7.63
N ILE A 78 -5.16 12.58 8.45
CA ILE A 78 -5.86 12.23 9.69
C ILE A 78 -7.08 11.36 9.36
N ILE A 79 -7.88 11.76 8.38
CA ILE A 79 -9.03 10.96 7.92
C ILE A 79 -8.57 9.59 7.41
N HIS A 80 -7.50 9.52 6.61
CA HIS A 80 -6.93 8.27 6.11
C HIS A 80 -6.53 7.33 7.25
N ILE A 81 -5.85 7.87 8.28
CA ILE A 81 -5.46 7.09 9.45
C ILE A 81 -6.69 6.57 10.19
N LEU A 82 -7.70 7.42 10.43
CA LEU A 82 -8.95 7.01 11.08
C LEU A 82 -9.65 5.90 10.29
N MET A 83 -9.83 6.09 8.99
CA MET A 83 -10.44 5.09 8.10
C MET A 83 -9.67 3.77 8.14
N LYS A 84 -8.33 3.81 8.14
CA LYS A 84 -7.51 2.61 8.26
C LYS A 84 -7.63 1.96 9.63
N MET A 85 -7.79 2.71 10.72
CA MET A 85 -8.02 2.13 12.04
C MET A 85 -9.38 1.43 12.12
N PHE A 86 -10.44 1.98 11.51
CA PHE A 86 -11.76 1.36 11.48
C PHE A 86 -11.83 0.14 10.55
N LEU A 87 -11.14 0.18 9.40
CA LEU A 87 -11.21 -0.85 8.35
C LEU A 87 -10.02 -1.80 8.30
N GLY A 88 -8.95 -1.59 9.08
CA GLY A 88 -7.62 -2.18 8.86
C GLY A 88 -7.61 -3.69 8.77
N LYS A 89 -8.26 -4.37 9.73
CA LYS A 89 -8.39 -5.82 9.74
C LYS A 89 -9.56 -6.35 8.89
N LEU A 90 -10.42 -5.47 8.40
CA LEU A 90 -11.56 -5.81 7.53
C LEU A 90 -11.12 -5.68 6.06
N LEU A 91 -10.24 -6.59 5.63
CA LEU A 91 -10.08 -6.79 4.20
C LEU A 91 -11.33 -7.51 3.68
N HIS A 92 -12.16 -6.73 2.99
CA HIS A 92 -13.38 -7.25 2.40
C HIS A 92 -13.03 -8.13 1.20
N TYR A 93 -12.93 -9.43 1.46
CA TYR A 93 -13.04 -10.42 0.41
C TYR A 93 -14.51 -10.67 0.13
N THR A 94 -15.10 -9.88 -0.76
CA THR A 94 -16.46 -10.08 -1.27
C THR A 94 -16.42 -11.06 -2.45
N GLY A 95 -16.35 -12.35 -2.16
CA GLY A 95 -16.23 -13.37 -3.22
C GLY A 95 -16.41 -14.81 -2.76
N SER A 96 -16.38 -15.71 -3.74
CA SER A 96 -16.45 -17.17 -3.53
C SER A 96 -15.29 -17.69 -2.67
N MET A 97 -15.52 -18.74 -1.87
CA MET A 97 -14.48 -19.45 -1.10
C MET A 97 -13.25 -19.86 -1.96
N ARG A 98 -13.45 -20.06 -3.26
CA ARG A 98 -12.35 -20.19 -4.23
C ARG A 98 -11.99 -18.84 -4.82
N VAL A 99 -10.79 -18.34 -4.52
CA VAL A 99 -10.34 -17.04 -5.03
C VAL A 99 -9.97 -17.14 -6.51
N SER A 100 -10.61 -16.32 -7.34
CA SER A 100 -10.21 -16.08 -8.72
C SER A 100 -9.34 -14.83 -8.79
N VAL A 101 -8.45 -14.76 -9.78
CA VAL A 101 -7.59 -13.58 -10.00
C VAL A 101 -8.44 -12.32 -10.21
N TYR A 102 -9.55 -12.45 -10.93
CA TYR A 102 -10.50 -11.35 -11.13
C TYR A 102 -11.11 -10.84 -9.82
N ASN A 103 -11.61 -11.74 -8.97
CA ASN A 103 -12.20 -11.35 -7.67
C ASN A 103 -11.16 -10.71 -6.75
N LEU A 104 -9.91 -11.17 -6.81
CA LEU A 104 -8.79 -10.55 -6.10
C LEU A 104 -8.53 -9.12 -6.59
N VAL A 105 -8.44 -8.89 -7.90
CA VAL A 105 -8.23 -7.54 -8.46
C VAL A 105 -9.39 -6.62 -8.07
N LYS A 106 -10.63 -7.09 -8.18
CA LYS A 106 -11.82 -6.34 -7.76
C LYS A 106 -11.79 -5.98 -6.28
N SER A 107 -11.51 -6.95 -5.40
CA SER A 107 -11.45 -6.75 -3.95
C SER A 107 -10.30 -5.82 -3.55
N THR A 108 -9.11 -6.00 -4.12
CA THR A 108 -7.95 -5.13 -3.85
C THR A 108 -8.19 -3.69 -4.27
N PHE A 109 -8.83 -3.47 -5.42
CA PHE A 109 -9.23 -2.15 -5.88
C PHE A 109 -10.28 -1.51 -4.96
N LEU A 110 -11.33 -2.25 -4.58
CA LEU A 110 -12.35 -1.75 -3.63
C LEU A 110 -11.75 -1.42 -2.26
N ASN A 111 -10.89 -2.28 -1.73
CA ASN A 111 -10.18 -2.04 -0.48
C ASN A 111 -9.29 -0.79 -0.58
N SER A 112 -8.70 -0.52 -1.75
CA SER A 112 -7.93 0.70 -1.96
C SER A 112 -8.78 1.96 -1.80
N ILE A 113 -9.99 1.96 -2.37
CA ILE A 113 -10.96 3.06 -2.28
C ILE A 113 -11.44 3.23 -0.84
N LEU A 114 -11.89 2.15 -0.21
CA LEU A 114 -12.44 2.18 1.15
C LEU A 114 -11.41 2.65 2.18
N GLN A 115 -10.16 2.22 2.03
CA GLN A 115 -9.05 2.64 2.89
C GLN A 115 -8.42 3.96 2.43
N MET A 116 -8.93 4.61 1.39
CA MET A 116 -8.46 5.90 0.86
C MET A 116 -6.97 5.96 0.49
N ASN A 117 -6.35 4.87 0.02
CA ASN A 117 -4.90 4.82 -0.24
C ASN A 117 -4.39 5.80 -1.31
N VAL A 118 -5.30 6.41 -2.06
CA VAL A 118 -5.05 7.57 -2.90
C VAL A 118 -4.29 8.66 -2.14
N ILE A 119 -4.67 8.89 -0.87
CA ILE A 119 -4.09 9.93 -0.02
C ILE A 119 -2.59 9.71 0.19
N LEU A 120 -2.15 8.45 0.35
CA LEU A 120 -0.73 8.12 0.49
C LEU A 120 0.09 8.62 -0.72
N LEU A 121 -0.41 8.36 -1.93
CA LEU A 121 0.29 8.78 -3.15
C LEU A 121 0.26 10.29 -3.35
N ILE A 122 -0.83 10.96 -2.96
CA ILE A 122 -0.91 12.42 -2.99
C ILE A 122 0.14 13.04 -2.06
N ILE A 123 0.27 12.54 -0.82
CA ILE A 123 1.26 13.08 0.13
C ILE A 123 2.67 12.87 -0.42
N LEU A 124 2.98 11.68 -0.92
CA LEU A 124 4.29 11.41 -1.49
C LEU A 124 4.57 12.31 -2.69
N ALA A 125 3.58 12.54 -3.56
CA ALA A 125 3.75 13.44 -4.70
C ALA A 125 4.09 14.88 -4.30
N ILE A 126 3.57 15.36 -3.17
CA ILE A 126 3.91 16.69 -2.63
C ILE A 126 5.36 16.74 -2.11
N ILE A 127 5.80 15.69 -1.41
CA ILE A 127 7.12 15.67 -0.77
C ILE A 127 8.24 15.35 -1.76
N VAL A 128 8.01 14.38 -2.65
CA VAL A 128 9.05 13.80 -3.52
C VAL A 128 8.79 14.00 -5.00
N ASN A 129 7.78 14.76 -5.36
CA ASN A 129 7.40 15.00 -6.75
C ASN A 129 7.17 13.66 -7.47
N THR A 130 7.60 13.53 -8.71
CA THR A 130 7.42 12.34 -9.56
C THR A 130 8.05 11.06 -8.99
N LEU A 131 8.93 11.16 -8.00
CA LEU A 131 9.54 9.98 -7.36
C LEU A 131 8.53 9.16 -6.55
N PHE A 132 7.29 9.64 -6.33
CA PHE A 132 6.24 8.86 -5.65
C PHE A 132 5.98 7.50 -6.33
N VAL A 133 6.22 7.39 -7.64
CA VAL A 133 6.05 6.15 -8.43
C VAL A 133 7.02 5.04 -7.97
N PHE A 134 8.10 5.37 -7.26
CA PHE A 134 8.98 4.36 -6.68
C PHE A 134 8.34 3.58 -5.54
N LEU A 135 7.29 4.11 -4.88
CA LEU A 135 6.56 3.37 -3.85
C LEU A 135 5.95 2.07 -4.41
N PRO A 136 5.03 2.10 -5.40
CA PRO A 136 4.43 0.86 -5.91
C PRO A 136 5.48 -0.11 -6.47
N VAL A 137 6.56 0.38 -7.09
CA VAL A 137 7.67 -0.46 -7.56
C VAL A 137 8.36 -1.16 -6.38
N GLY A 138 8.68 -0.41 -5.31
CA GLY A 138 9.29 -0.96 -4.11
C GLY A 138 8.39 -1.99 -3.42
N VAL A 139 7.09 -1.68 -3.28
CA VAL A 139 6.10 -2.60 -2.70
C VAL A 139 6.03 -3.91 -3.49
N PHE A 140 6.00 -3.84 -4.82
CA PHE A 140 6.02 -5.04 -5.66
C PHE A 140 7.26 -5.90 -5.40
N ILE A 141 8.46 -5.30 -5.42
CA ILE A 141 9.72 -6.02 -5.19
C ILE A 141 9.71 -6.68 -3.80
N VAL A 142 9.32 -5.94 -2.76
CA VAL A 142 9.28 -6.47 -1.39
C VAL A 142 8.28 -7.63 -1.29
N ARG A 143 7.09 -7.53 -1.91
CA ARG A 143 6.10 -8.62 -1.91
C ARG A 143 6.64 -9.88 -2.58
N GLU A 144 7.26 -9.74 -3.75
CA GLU A 144 7.87 -10.87 -4.47
C GLU A 144 8.96 -11.54 -3.63
N VAL A 145 9.92 -10.76 -3.13
CA VAL A 145 11.02 -11.29 -2.30
C VAL A 145 10.47 -11.99 -1.06
N THR A 146 9.49 -11.37 -0.39
CA THR A 146 8.86 -11.94 0.81
C THR A 146 8.11 -13.22 0.49
N TYR A 147 7.39 -13.26 -0.63
CA TYR A 147 6.69 -14.46 -1.08
C TYR A 147 7.66 -15.62 -1.36
N PHE A 148 8.76 -15.36 -2.07
CA PHE A 148 9.82 -16.35 -2.30
C PHE A 148 10.42 -16.88 -0.99
N ILE A 149 10.62 -16.02 0.01
CA ILE A 149 11.14 -16.42 1.33
C ILE A 149 10.10 -17.28 2.06
N VAL A 150 8.84 -16.87 2.07
CA VAL A 150 7.73 -17.59 2.73
C VAL A 150 7.56 -18.98 2.15
N LEU A 151 7.63 -19.14 0.82
CA LEU A 151 7.58 -20.46 0.16
C LEU A 151 8.64 -21.44 0.69
N LYS A 152 9.85 -20.94 0.98
CA LYS A 152 10.95 -21.75 1.51
C LYS A 152 10.85 -21.95 3.02
N LYS A 153 10.27 -20.99 3.75
CA LYS A 153 10.22 -20.95 5.22
C LYS A 153 8.88 -20.42 5.71
N ASN A 154 7.90 -21.31 5.87
CA ASN A 154 6.56 -20.96 6.35
C ASN A 154 6.54 -20.19 7.69
N ASN A 155 7.53 -20.41 8.57
CA ASN A 155 7.64 -19.69 9.85
C ASN A 155 7.72 -18.16 9.68
N VAL A 156 8.23 -17.68 8.53
CA VAL A 156 8.29 -16.26 8.23
C VAL A 156 6.89 -15.66 8.09
N LEU A 157 5.96 -16.36 7.45
CA LEU A 157 4.58 -15.89 7.33
C LEU A 157 3.92 -15.75 8.71
N VAL A 158 4.13 -16.73 9.58
CA VAL A 158 3.61 -16.71 10.96
C VAL A 158 4.23 -15.55 11.74
N LEU A 159 5.53 -15.30 11.59
CA LEU A 159 6.19 -14.16 12.21
C LEU A 159 5.61 -12.82 11.73
N LEU A 160 5.40 -12.67 10.42
CA LEU A 160 4.80 -11.47 9.84
C LEU A 160 3.40 -11.21 10.41
N THR A 161 2.57 -12.24 10.57
CA THR A 161 1.22 -12.07 11.15
C THR A 161 1.20 -11.62 12.62
N LYS A 162 2.33 -11.69 13.34
CA LYS A 162 2.43 -11.20 14.73
C LYS A 162 2.62 -9.68 14.81
N PHE A 163 3.05 -9.02 13.73
CA PHE A 163 3.24 -7.58 13.71
C PHE A 163 1.91 -6.84 13.52
N ASN A 164 1.77 -5.71 14.20
CA ASN A 164 0.66 -4.79 14.00
C ASN A 164 1.00 -3.79 12.89
N PHE A 165 0.93 -4.24 11.63
CA PHE A 165 1.24 -3.41 10.46
C PHE A 165 0.36 -2.15 10.35
N ASP A 166 -0.88 -2.20 10.82
CA ASP A 166 -1.76 -1.03 10.84
C ASP A 166 -1.24 0.07 11.77
N TYR A 167 -0.77 -0.30 12.97
CA TYR A 167 -0.15 0.64 13.90
C TYR A 167 1.16 1.19 13.34
N ILE A 168 2.05 0.32 12.86
CA ILE A 168 3.35 0.72 12.29
C ILE A 168 3.12 1.70 11.12
N TYR A 169 2.20 1.37 10.23
CA TYR A 169 1.85 2.22 9.10
C TYR A 169 1.29 3.59 9.54
N SER A 170 0.39 3.60 10.53
CA SER A 170 -0.20 4.85 11.04
C SER A 170 0.86 5.78 11.63
N VAL A 171 1.83 5.23 12.37
CA VAL A 171 2.98 5.99 12.87
C VAL A 171 3.81 6.56 11.71
N THR A 172 4.09 5.76 10.68
CA THR A 172 4.84 6.26 9.51
C THR A 172 4.11 7.34 8.73
N LEU A 173 2.78 7.27 8.62
CA LEU A 173 1.98 8.32 8.00
C LEU A 173 1.99 9.62 8.80
N LEU A 174 1.97 9.56 10.13
CA LEU A 174 2.09 10.76 10.96
C LEU A 174 3.44 11.44 10.75
N ILE A 175 4.53 10.66 10.68
CA ILE A 175 5.86 11.19 10.34
C ILE A 175 5.85 11.82 8.95
N LEU A 176 5.18 11.20 7.98
CA LEU A 176 5.02 11.73 6.62
C LEU A 176 4.28 13.08 6.63
N ALA A 177 3.19 13.20 7.40
CA ALA A 177 2.43 14.44 7.52
C ALA A 177 3.25 15.57 8.17
N LEU A 178 4.05 15.25 9.18
CA LEU A 178 4.99 16.22 9.77
C LEU A 178 6.04 16.66 8.75
N ALA A 179 6.51 15.77 7.89
CA ALA A 179 7.45 16.12 6.83
C ALA A 179 6.85 17.11 5.81
N VAL A 180 5.54 17.01 5.51
CA VAL A 180 4.83 17.99 4.65
C VAL A 180 4.83 19.38 5.28
N LEU A 181 4.63 19.50 6.59
CA LEU A 181 4.63 20.79 7.30
C LEU A 181 6.01 21.46 7.26
N LEU A 182 7.06 20.67 7.40
CA LEU A 182 8.44 21.15 7.46
C LEU A 182 9.04 21.43 6.08
N GLN A 183 8.37 21.00 5.01
CA GLN A 183 8.76 21.31 3.64
C GLN A 183 8.53 22.81 3.42
N SER A 184 9.59 23.56 3.10
CA SER A 184 9.54 24.97 2.72
C SER A 184 8.74 25.15 1.43
#